data_AF-A0A060ZQU7-F1
#
_entry.id   AF-A0A060ZQU7-F1
#
_cell.length_a   1.000
_cell.length_b   1.000
_cell.length_c   1.000
_cell.angle_alpha   90.00
_cell.angle_beta   90.00
_cell.angle_gamma   90.00
#
_symmetry.space_group_name_H-M   'P 1'
#
loop_
_entity.id
_entity.type
_entity.pdbx_description
1 polymer ?
#
loop_
_entity_poly.entity_id
_entity_poly.type
_entity_poly.pdbx_seq_one_letter_code
_entity_poly.pdbx_strand_id
1 'polypeptide(L)'
;MDLPDRVVVSCTRTPERVAQLRRISAAHLRLWGVSDCIETATLLISELVTNAIRYGERDDISFSLYHLKGEVRVDVDDGTPGRPRVKRPAFDKETGRGMLIVDTLADEWGTSDDGSRTWATMTVPTPMRTTPGFWCEWRGADGERLAACASAGPTSAINWARTQMRVIASTIGEPLLADLWDWLSDGWRDAAAALERGEDFTLPLVAGPHAFVWHARPVRFLPMAALEGGEPACSATG
;
A
#
# COMPACT_ATOMS: atom_id res chain seq x y z
N MET A 1 -19.94 -17.12 -10.82
CA MET A 1 -19.11 -18.12 -11.50
C MET A 1 -17.77 -18.06 -10.81
N ASP A 2 -17.43 -19.10 -10.06
CA ASP A 2 -16.16 -19.17 -9.32
C ASP A 2 -15.04 -19.26 -10.37
N LEU A 3 -14.14 -18.28 -10.39
CA LEU A 3 -13.04 -18.29 -11.33
C LEU A 3 -11.99 -19.26 -10.80
N PRO A 4 -11.45 -20.17 -11.63
CA PRO A 4 -10.42 -21.07 -11.16
C PRO A 4 -9.22 -20.25 -10.69
N ASP A 5 -8.79 -20.49 -9.46
CA ASP A 5 -7.60 -19.92 -8.82
C ASP A 5 -6.28 -20.46 -9.41
N ARG A 6 -6.39 -21.27 -10.47
CA ARG A 6 -5.29 -21.96 -11.13
C ARG A 6 -5.51 -22.03 -12.63
N VAL A 7 -4.43 -21.80 -13.38
CA VAL A 7 -4.34 -22.14 -14.80
C VAL A 7 -3.15 -23.07 -15.03
N VAL A 8 -3.34 -24.10 -15.86
CA VAL A 8 -2.31 -25.07 -16.26
C VAL A 8 -2.24 -25.11 -17.78
N VAL A 9 -1.03 -25.04 -18.32
CA VAL A 9 -0.76 -25.08 -19.77
C VAL A 9 0.39 -26.04 -20.02
N SER A 10 0.15 -27.07 -20.81
CA SER A 10 1.23 -27.90 -21.38
C SER A 10 1.61 -27.33 -22.76
N CYS A 11 2.89 -27.19 -23.03
CA CYS A 11 3.36 -26.64 -24.30
C CYS A 11 4.73 -27.18 -24.71
N THR A 12 4.98 -27.17 -26.02
CA THR A 12 6.24 -27.56 -26.63
C THR A 12 7.38 -26.63 -26.24
N ARG A 13 8.59 -27.18 -26.07
CA ARG A 13 9.82 -26.48 -25.66
C ARG A 13 10.38 -25.58 -26.75
N THR A 14 9.68 -24.48 -27.02
CA THR A 14 9.94 -23.56 -28.14
C THR A 14 9.93 -22.10 -27.64
N PRO A 15 10.88 -21.23 -28.05
CA PRO A 15 10.99 -19.86 -27.53
C PRO A 15 9.71 -19.02 -27.65
N GLU A 16 8.87 -19.28 -28.65
CA GLU A 16 7.60 -18.60 -28.89
C GLU A 16 6.62 -18.78 -27.71
N ARG A 17 6.74 -19.88 -26.95
CA ARG A 17 5.89 -20.13 -25.78
C ARG A 17 6.10 -19.14 -24.65
N VAL A 18 7.27 -18.52 -24.53
CA VAL A 18 7.53 -17.50 -23.50
C VAL A 18 6.55 -16.33 -23.64
N ALA A 19 6.41 -15.79 -24.85
CA ALA A 19 5.48 -14.70 -25.12
C ALA A 19 4.01 -15.13 -24.96
N GLN A 20 3.68 -16.38 -25.30
CA GLN A 20 2.34 -16.92 -25.12
C GLN A 20 1.97 -17.05 -23.64
N LEU A 21 2.82 -17.65 -22.81
CA LEU A 21 2.57 -17.87 -21.38
C LEU A 21 2.51 -16.55 -20.61
N ARG A 22 3.32 -15.55 -20.97
CA ARG A 22 3.16 -14.18 -20.44
C ARG A 22 1.78 -13.60 -20.70
N ARG A 23 1.27 -13.71 -21.94
CA ARG A 23 -0.05 -13.18 -22.32
C ARG A 23 -1.19 -13.90 -21.59
N ILE A 24 -1.11 -15.23 -21.50
CA ILE A 24 -2.10 -16.04 -20.77
C ILE A 24 -2.11 -15.65 -19.29
N SER A 25 -0.94 -15.51 -18.68
CA SER A 25 -0.79 -15.18 -17.26
C SER A 25 -1.29 -13.77 -16.97
N ALA A 26 -0.93 -12.78 -17.79
CA ALA A 26 -1.43 -11.41 -17.65
C ALA A 26 -2.96 -11.34 -17.77
N ALA A 27 -3.59 -12.16 -18.61
CA ALA A 27 -5.05 -12.23 -18.69
C ALA A 27 -5.68 -12.81 -17.40
N HIS A 28 -5.10 -13.88 -16.84
CA HIS A 28 -5.59 -14.48 -15.60
C HIS A 28 -5.38 -13.56 -14.38
N LEU A 29 -4.23 -12.90 -14.27
CA LEU A 29 -3.97 -11.96 -13.19
C LEU A 29 -4.95 -10.77 -13.19
N ARG A 30 -5.36 -10.29 -14.37
CA ARG A 30 -6.45 -9.29 -14.48
C ARG A 30 -7.79 -9.87 -14.02
N LEU A 31 -8.10 -11.09 -14.45
CA LEU A 31 -9.35 -11.76 -14.13
C LEU A 31 -9.48 -12.07 -12.63
N TRP A 32 -8.36 -12.35 -11.97
CA TRP A 32 -8.27 -12.54 -10.51
C TRP A 32 -8.19 -11.23 -9.71
N GLY A 33 -8.15 -10.07 -10.37
CA GLY A 33 -8.12 -8.76 -9.71
C GLY A 33 -6.75 -8.37 -9.15
N VAL A 34 -5.66 -9.05 -9.54
CA VAL A 34 -4.30 -8.84 -9.05
C VAL A 34 -3.40 -8.23 -10.13
N SER A 35 -3.90 -7.18 -10.78
CA SER A 35 -3.23 -6.56 -11.94
C SER A 35 -1.88 -5.95 -11.59
N ASP A 36 -1.68 -5.54 -10.34
CA ASP A 36 -0.43 -4.95 -9.85
C ASP A 36 0.74 -5.96 -9.88
N CYS A 37 0.44 -7.27 -9.88
CA CYS A 37 1.44 -8.33 -9.97
C CYS A 37 1.89 -8.62 -11.42
N ILE A 38 1.24 -8.08 -12.46
CA ILE A 38 1.44 -8.50 -13.85
C ILE A 38 2.89 -8.29 -14.30
N GLU A 39 3.47 -7.13 -14.00
CA GLU A 39 4.83 -6.80 -14.43
C GLU A 39 5.84 -7.80 -13.86
N THR A 40 5.89 -7.93 -12.53
CA THR A 40 6.77 -8.86 -11.82
C THR A 40 6.53 -10.31 -12.26
N ALA A 41 5.25 -10.74 -12.33
CA ALA A 41 4.91 -12.12 -12.68
C ALA A 41 5.37 -12.45 -14.11
N THR A 42 5.15 -11.55 -15.07
CA THR A 42 5.57 -11.80 -16.46
C THR A 42 7.08 -11.89 -16.61
N LEU A 43 7.85 -11.19 -15.78
CA LEU A 43 9.30 -11.28 -15.77
C LEU A 43 9.77 -12.61 -15.15
N LEU A 44 9.23 -13.00 -13.98
CA LEU A 44 9.50 -14.32 -13.39
C LEU A 44 9.16 -15.45 -14.37
N ILE A 45 7.99 -15.39 -14.99
CA ILE A 45 7.55 -16.37 -15.99
C ILE A 45 8.55 -16.42 -17.15
N SER A 46 9.03 -15.28 -17.63
CA SER A 46 9.99 -15.26 -18.75
C SER A 46 11.28 -15.97 -18.39
N GLU A 47 11.81 -15.73 -17.20
CA GLU A 47 13.06 -16.36 -16.76
C GLU A 47 12.89 -17.85 -16.47
N LEU A 48 11.82 -18.24 -15.77
CA LEU A 48 11.57 -19.64 -15.44
C LEU A 48 11.29 -20.48 -16.70
N VAL A 49 10.44 -19.99 -17.60
CA VAL A 49 10.12 -20.68 -18.85
C VAL A 49 11.34 -20.71 -19.78
N THR A 50 12.13 -19.63 -19.85
CA THR A 50 13.36 -19.63 -20.65
C THR A 50 14.38 -20.63 -20.12
N ASN A 51 14.51 -20.76 -18.80
CA ASN A 51 15.37 -21.78 -18.19
C ASN A 51 14.91 -23.18 -18.56
N ALA A 52 13.62 -23.48 -18.41
CA ALA A 52 13.04 -24.76 -18.82
C ALA A 52 13.26 -25.04 -20.32
N ILE A 53 13.11 -24.01 -21.18
CA ILE A 53 13.35 -24.15 -22.62
C ILE A 53 14.81 -24.44 -22.93
N ARG A 54 15.76 -23.79 -22.25
CA ARG A 54 17.19 -23.93 -22.55
C ARG A 54 17.81 -25.19 -21.95
N TYR A 55 17.38 -25.57 -20.75
CA TYR A 55 18.05 -26.58 -19.94
C TYR A 55 17.23 -27.86 -19.75
N GLY A 56 15.93 -27.83 -20.05
CA GLY A 56 15.09 -29.02 -20.00
C GLY A 56 15.50 -30.07 -21.03
N GLU A 57 15.32 -31.33 -20.67
CA GLU A 57 15.60 -32.51 -21.49
C GLU A 57 14.36 -33.04 -22.20
N ARG A 58 13.15 -32.65 -21.77
CA ARG A 58 11.88 -33.05 -22.40
C ARG A 58 11.45 -32.08 -23.50
N ASP A 59 10.65 -32.60 -24.43
CA ASP A 59 10.08 -31.83 -25.53
C ASP A 59 8.90 -30.93 -25.10
N ASP A 60 8.27 -31.27 -23.97
CA ASP A 60 7.13 -30.54 -23.41
C ASP A 60 7.43 -30.01 -22.00
N ILE A 61 6.88 -28.84 -21.71
CA ILE A 61 6.92 -28.17 -20.41
C ILE A 61 5.48 -28.06 -19.89
N SER A 62 5.28 -28.30 -18.61
CA SER A 62 4.05 -28.01 -17.89
C SER A 62 4.20 -26.71 -17.11
N PHE A 63 3.39 -25.71 -17.46
CA PHE A 63 3.31 -24.43 -16.77
C PHE A 63 2.06 -24.39 -15.89
N SER A 64 2.18 -23.92 -14.66
CA SER A 64 1.02 -23.60 -13.81
C SER A 64 1.18 -22.22 -13.17
N LEU A 65 0.07 -21.49 -13.08
CA LEU A 65 -0.04 -20.24 -12.34
C LEU A 65 -1.20 -20.35 -11.35
N TYR A 66 -0.96 -19.93 -10.12
CA TYR A 66 -1.93 -20.00 -9.03
C TYR A 66 -2.11 -18.60 -8.40
N HIS A 67 -3.31 -18.33 -7.89
CA HIS A 67 -3.58 -17.21 -6.99
C HIS A 67 -4.32 -17.72 -5.75
N LEU A 68 -3.59 -17.89 -4.65
CA LEU A 68 -4.10 -18.51 -3.43
C LEU A 68 -3.60 -17.75 -2.22
N LYS A 69 -4.48 -17.49 -1.25
CA LYS A 69 -4.14 -16.89 0.05
C LYS A 69 -3.35 -15.57 -0.04
N GLY A 70 -3.60 -14.75 -1.07
CA GLY A 70 -2.88 -13.48 -1.28
C GLY A 70 -1.49 -13.65 -1.87
N GLU A 71 -1.17 -14.80 -2.46
CA GLU A 71 0.08 -15.09 -3.14
C GLU A 71 -0.19 -15.52 -4.59
N VAL A 72 0.66 -15.06 -5.52
CA VAL A 72 0.75 -15.59 -6.87
C VAL A 72 1.95 -16.54 -6.94
N ARG A 73 1.71 -17.76 -7.42
CA ARG A 73 2.74 -18.78 -7.60
C ARG A 73 2.85 -19.18 -9.05
N VAL A 74 4.08 -19.26 -9.56
CA VAL A 74 4.43 -19.75 -10.89
C VAL A 74 5.20 -21.05 -10.73
N ASP A 75 4.73 -22.11 -11.39
CA ASP A 75 5.42 -23.40 -11.48
C ASP A 75 5.76 -23.68 -12.95
N VAL A 76 6.99 -24.14 -13.21
CA VAL A 76 7.44 -24.62 -14.51
C VAL A 76 8.11 -25.98 -14.31
N ASP A 77 7.52 -27.01 -14.90
CA ASP A 77 7.97 -28.40 -14.82
C ASP A 77 8.42 -28.86 -16.20
N ASP A 78 9.72 -29.12 -16.34
CA ASP A 78 10.33 -29.61 -17.58
C ASP A 78 10.70 -31.11 -17.49
N GLY A 79 10.32 -31.76 -16.38
CA GLY A 79 10.57 -33.17 -16.13
C GLY A 79 12.05 -33.58 -16.09
N THR A 80 12.96 -32.62 -15.92
CA THR A 80 14.42 -32.81 -15.91
C THR A 80 14.96 -32.74 -14.49
N PRO A 81 15.52 -33.82 -13.93
CA PRO A 81 16.03 -33.79 -12.57
C PRO A 81 17.23 -32.86 -12.41
N GLY A 82 17.10 -31.78 -11.62
CA GLY A 82 18.24 -30.93 -11.29
C GLY A 82 17.85 -29.67 -10.52
N ARG A 83 18.79 -29.09 -9.76
CA ARG A 83 18.59 -27.78 -9.12
C ARG A 83 19.18 -26.67 -10.00
N PRO A 84 18.40 -25.65 -10.41
CA PRO A 84 18.93 -24.42 -10.98
C PRO A 84 19.98 -23.84 -10.04
N ARG A 85 21.18 -23.60 -10.56
CA ARG A 85 22.23 -22.94 -9.79
C ARG A 85 22.14 -21.44 -10.06
N VAL A 86 21.94 -20.63 -9.01
CA VAL A 86 22.14 -19.19 -9.08
C VAL A 86 23.60 -18.94 -9.45
N LYS A 87 23.83 -18.34 -10.61
CA LYS A 87 25.17 -17.92 -11.03
C LYS A 87 25.25 -16.41 -10.88
N ARG A 88 26.29 -15.91 -10.22
CA ARG A 88 26.60 -14.47 -10.22
C ARG A 88 26.91 -14.06 -11.67
N PRO A 89 26.15 -13.14 -12.29
CA PRO A 89 26.44 -12.74 -13.67
C PRO A 89 27.78 -12.00 -13.73
N ALA A 90 28.59 -12.31 -14.74
CA ALA A 90 29.72 -11.46 -15.10
C ALA A 90 29.19 -10.18 -15.76
N PHE A 91 29.85 -9.04 -15.51
CA PHE A 91 29.40 -7.70 -15.93
C PHE A 91 29.11 -7.60 -17.44
N ASP A 92 29.72 -8.45 -18.25
CA ASP A 92 29.72 -8.46 -19.72
C ASP A 92 28.87 -9.58 -20.36
N LYS A 93 28.20 -10.44 -19.58
CA LYS A 93 27.40 -11.55 -20.12
C LYS A 93 25.91 -11.41 -19.81
N GLU A 94 25.09 -11.50 -20.86
CA GLU A 94 23.63 -11.65 -20.76
C GLU A 94 23.22 -13.02 -20.19
N THR A 95 24.06 -14.05 -20.37
CA THR A 95 23.83 -15.39 -19.84
C THR A 95 24.07 -15.46 -18.34
N GLY A 96 23.06 -15.90 -17.57
CA GLY A 96 23.17 -16.13 -16.12
C GLY A 96 22.47 -15.08 -15.25
N ARG A 97 21.87 -14.04 -15.84
CA ARG A 97 21.06 -13.06 -15.09
C ARG A 97 19.68 -13.58 -14.72
N GLY A 98 19.15 -14.58 -15.43
CA GLY A 98 17.77 -15.02 -15.23
C GLY A 98 17.46 -15.49 -13.82
N MET A 99 18.37 -16.25 -13.21
CA MET A 99 18.18 -16.68 -11.82
C MET A 99 18.38 -15.54 -10.81
N LEU A 100 19.24 -14.57 -11.12
CA LEU A 100 19.38 -13.36 -10.29
C LEU A 100 18.10 -12.52 -10.33
N ILE A 101 17.44 -12.41 -11.48
CA ILE A 101 16.16 -11.69 -11.62
C ILE A 101 15.10 -12.37 -10.77
N VAL A 102 14.99 -13.70 -10.83
CA VAL A 102 14.06 -14.44 -9.99
C VAL A 102 14.38 -14.29 -8.51
N ASP A 103 15.65 -14.40 -8.12
CA ASP A 103 16.11 -14.22 -6.74
C ASP A 103 15.85 -12.80 -6.20
N THR A 104 15.79 -11.80 -7.08
CA THR A 104 15.52 -10.41 -6.71
C THR A 104 14.03 -10.10 -6.61
N LEU A 105 13.19 -10.77 -7.41
CA LEU A 105 11.79 -10.40 -7.60
C LEU A 105 10.79 -11.35 -6.95
N ALA A 106 11.18 -12.59 -6.70
CA ALA A 106 10.35 -13.55 -5.99
C ALA A 106 10.50 -13.38 -4.48
N ASP A 107 9.41 -13.56 -3.74
CA ASP A 107 9.49 -13.64 -2.28
C ASP A 107 10.16 -14.95 -1.85
N GLU A 108 9.75 -16.05 -2.49
CA GLU A 108 10.38 -17.35 -2.37
C GLU A 108 10.48 -18.02 -3.74
N TRP A 109 11.52 -18.83 -3.93
CA TRP A 109 11.65 -19.65 -5.12
C TRP A 109 12.46 -20.91 -4.81
N GLY A 110 12.30 -21.94 -5.64
CA GLY A 110 13.02 -23.19 -5.43
C GLY A 110 12.70 -24.24 -6.48
N THR A 111 13.01 -25.49 -6.15
CA THR A 111 12.65 -26.65 -6.95
C THR A 111 11.86 -27.67 -6.16
N SER A 112 11.12 -28.54 -6.85
CA SER A 112 10.60 -29.77 -6.27
C SER A 112 11.74 -30.70 -5.81
N ASP A 113 11.41 -31.68 -4.98
CA ASP A 113 12.37 -32.63 -4.41
C ASP A 113 13.08 -33.48 -5.48
N ASP A 114 12.37 -33.83 -6.55
CA ASP A 114 12.90 -34.53 -7.72
C ASP A 114 13.64 -33.59 -8.70
N GLY A 115 13.61 -32.27 -8.45
CA GLY A 115 14.27 -31.24 -9.25
C GLY A 115 13.59 -30.93 -10.59
N SER A 116 12.50 -31.61 -10.94
CA SER A 116 11.84 -31.47 -12.25
C SER A 116 11.06 -30.16 -12.42
N ARG A 117 10.68 -29.53 -11.31
CA ARG A 117 9.86 -28.33 -11.28
C ARG A 117 10.61 -27.19 -10.61
N THR A 118 10.75 -26.07 -11.29
CA THR A 118 11.17 -24.80 -10.69
C THR A 118 9.95 -23.95 -10.41
N TRP A 119 9.93 -23.28 -9.26
CA TRP A 119 8.80 -22.47 -8.84
C TRP A 119 9.26 -21.14 -8.23
N ALA A 120 8.39 -20.14 -8.30
CA ALA A 120 8.58 -18.84 -7.64
C ALA A 120 7.24 -18.29 -7.16
N THR A 121 7.27 -17.57 -6.05
CA THR A 121 6.09 -16.92 -5.45
C THR A 121 6.27 -15.41 -5.35
N MET A 122 5.16 -14.70 -5.31
CA MET A 122 5.10 -13.29 -4.92
C MET A 122 3.80 -12.98 -4.18
N THR A 123 3.91 -12.12 -3.18
CA THR A 123 2.81 -11.61 -2.39
C THR A 123 2.03 -10.61 -3.23
N VAL A 124 0.72 -10.75 -3.25
CA VAL A 124 -0.19 -9.79 -3.85
C VAL A 124 -0.21 -8.55 -2.96
N PRO A 125 0.20 -7.37 -3.46
CA PRO A 125 0.12 -6.14 -2.68
C PRO A 125 -1.33 -5.90 -2.27
N THR A 126 -1.57 -5.81 -0.96
CA THR A 126 -2.89 -5.39 -0.48
C THR A 126 -2.95 -3.87 -0.55
N PRO A 127 -3.89 -3.28 -1.30
CA PRO A 127 -3.98 -1.83 -1.38
C PRO A 127 -4.24 -1.25 0.01
N MET A 128 -3.41 -0.28 0.42
CA MET A 128 -3.59 0.43 1.68
C MET A 128 -4.94 1.16 1.65
N ARG A 129 -5.90 0.71 2.47
CA ARG A 129 -7.19 1.37 2.59
C ARG A 129 -7.08 2.55 3.55
N THR A 130 -7.02 3.76 3.00
CA THR A 130 -7.09 4.98 3.80
C THR A 130 -8.48 5.19 4.38
N THR A 131 -8.58 5.74 5.59
CA THR A 131 -9.85 6.18 6.19
C THR A 131 -9.98 7.70 6.10
N PRO A 132 -11.17 8.22 5.72
CA PRO A 132 -11.43 9.66 5.78
C PRO A 132 -11.49 10.13 7.24
N GLY A 133 -11.08 11.37 7.46
CA GLY A 133 -11.25 12.07 8.73
C GLY A 133 -10.72 13.49 8.63
N PHE A 134 -10.37 14.09 9.76
CA PHE A 134 -9.97 15.49 9.84
C PHE A 134 -8.66 15.64 10.61
N TRP A 135 -7.71 16.38 10.03
CA TRP A 135 -6.55 16.87 10.77
C TRP A 135 -6.93 18.20 11.41
N CYS A 136 -6.79 18.29 12.72
CA CYS A 136 -7.10 19.49 13.50
C CYS A 136 -5.84 19.99 14.17
N GLU A 137 -5.59 21.29 14.14
CA GLU A 137 -4.47 21.90 14.86
C GLU A 137 -4.78 23.30 15.36
N TRP A 138 -4.21 23.62 16.51
CA TRP A 138 -4.15 24.97 17.07
C TRP A 138 -2.78 25.55 16.80
N ARG A 139 -2.74 26.80 16.33
CA ARG A 139 -1.53 27.58 16.13
C ARG A 139 -1.55 28.88 16.91
N GLY A 140 -0.39 29.32 17.36
CA GLY A 140 -0.17 30.67 17.90
C GLY A 140 -0.10 31.72 16.79
N ALA A 141 -0.05 32.98 17.21
CA ALA A 141 0.04 34.15 16.32
C ALA A 141 1.29 34.17 15.43
N ASP A 142 2.37 33.55 15.90
CA ASP A 142 3.64 33.35 15.21
C ASP A 142 3.65 32.13 14.27
N GLY A 143 2.55 31.39 14.23
CA GLY A 143 2.40 30.16 13.46
C GLY A 143 2.93 28.90 14.17
N GLU A 144 3.42 28.99 15.40
CA GLU A 144 3.85 27.84 16.20
C GLU A 144 2.65 26.90 16.42
N ARG A 145 2.85 25.59 16.24
CA ARG A 145 1.79 24.60 16.48
C ARG A 145 1.71 24.26 17.96
N LEU A 146 0.60 24.64 18.58
CA LEU A 146 0.34 24.45 20.00
C LEU A 146 -0.21 23.06 20.32
N ALA A 147 -1.10 22.54 19.47
CA ALA A 147 -1.68 21.21 19.61
C ALA A 147 -2.18 20.70 18.26
N ALA A 148 -2.21 19.38 18.07
CA ALA A 148 -2.86 18.77 16.91
C ALA A 148 -3.49 17.42 17.22
N CYS A 149 -4.46 17.00 16.40
CA CYS A 149 -4.99 15.65 16.44
C CYS A 149 -5.53 15.21 15.08
N ALA A 150 -5.56 13.89 14.89
CA ALA A 150 -6.46 13.25 13.94
C ALA A 150 -7.82 13.03 14.58
N SER A 151 -8.87 13.32 13.84
CA SER A 151 -10.26 13.12 14.23
C SER A 151 -11.00 12.28 13.20
N ALA A 152 -11.78 11.31 13.65
CA ALA A 152 -12.53 10.41 12.78
C ALA A 152 -13.72 11.09 12.08
N GLY A 153 -14.14 12.28 12.53
CA GLY A 153 -15.28 12.99 11.95
C GLY A 153 -15.46 14.41 12.49
N PRO A 154 -16.44 15.17 11.98
CA PRO A 154 -16.65 16.58 12.35
C PRO A 154 -16.88 16.79 13.84
N THR A 155 -17.72 15.96 14.48
CA THR A 155 -18.02 16.07 15.91
C THR A 155 -16.79 15.82 16.79
N SER A 156 -15.94 14.85 16.44
CA SER A 156 -14.71 14.59 17.21
C SER A 156 -13.68 15.69 17.03
N ALA A 157 -13.55 16.25 15.82
CA ALA A 157 -12.72 17.42 15.55
C ALA A 157 -13.11 18.62 16.42
N ILE A 158 -14.40 18.93 16.48
CA ILE A 158 -14.93 20.03 17.29
C ILE A 158 -14.75 19.78 18.78
N ASN A 159 -15.09 18.58 19.25
CA ASN A 159 -14.96 18.23 20.66
C ASN A 159 -13.51 18.33 21.12
N TRP A 160 -12.57 17.87 20.28
CA TRP A 160 -11.15 18.04 20.55
C TRP A 160 -10.77 19.53 20.59
N ALA A 161 -11.17 20.32 19.60
CA ALA A 161 -10.82 21.74 19.54
C ALA A 161 -11.33 22.52 20.77
N ARG A 162 -12.58 22.27 21.18
CA ARG A 162 -13.17 22.85 22.40
C ARG A 162 -12.45 22.41 23.66
N THR A 163 -12.05 21.14 23.73
CA THR A 163 -11.30 20.61 24.88
C THR A 163 -9.93 21.27 24.98
N GLN A 164 -9.19 21.37 23.87
CA GLN A 164 -7.89 22.05 23.84
C GLN A 164 -8.01 23.52 24.21
N MET A 165 -9.02 24.23 23.69
CA MET A 165 -9.21 25.64 24.03
C MET A 165 -9.50 25.85 25.52
N ARG A 166 -10.25 24.96 26.17
CA ARG A 166 -10.45 24.99 27.63
C ARG A 166 -9.14 24.79 28.40
N VAL A 167 -8.27 23.89 27.96
CA VAL A 167 -6.95 23.68 28.56
C VAL A 167 -6.08 24.92 28.42
N ILE A 168 -6.01 25.50 27.22
CA ILE A 168 -5.26 26.74 26.94
C ILE A 168 -5.78 27.88 27.82
N ALA A 169 -7.09 28.12 27.84
CA ALA A 169 -7.71 29.16 28.65
C ALA A 169 -7.45 28.97 30.15
N SER A 170 -7.50 27.75 30.66
CA SER A 170 -7.21 27.45 32.07
C SER A 170 -5.77 27.76 32.49
N THR A 171 -4.83 27.77 31.52
CA THR A 171 -3.41 28.05 31.77
C THR A 171 -3.12 29.56 31.75
N ILE A 172 -3.88 30.32 30.98
CA ILE A 172 -3.69 31.77 30.78
C ILE A 172 -4.51 32.61 31.77
N GLY A 173 -5.68 32.11 32.20
CA GLY A 173 -6.52 32.70 33.25
C GLY A 173 -7.97 32.99 32.84
N GLU A 174 -8.81 33.26 33.83
CA GLU A 174 -10.27 33.54 33.72
C GLU A 174 -10.66 34.57 32.64
N PRO A 175 -9.96 35.70 32.45
CA PRO A 175 -10.34 36.69 31.43
C PRO A 175 -10.38 36.12 30.01
N LEU A 176 -9.47 35.20 29.66
CA LEU A 176 -9.45 34.56 28.36
C LEU A 176 -10.67 33.67 28.15
N LEU A 177 -11.12 33.00 29.21
CA LEU A 177 -12.23 32.05 29.15
C LEU A 177 -13.57 32.78 28.93
N ALA A 178 -13.71 33.99 29.47
CA ALA A 178 -14.83 34.88 29.21
C ALA A 178 -14.86 35.37 27.75
N ASP A 179 -13.73 35.83 27.23
CA ASP A 179 -13.61 36.29 25.82
C ASP A 179 -13.90 35.17 24.81
N LEU A 180 -13.61 33.92 25.18
CA LEU A 180 -13.80 32.74 24.33
C LEU A 180 -15.16 32.05 24.54
N TRP A 181 -15.99 32.52 25.48
CA TRP A 181 -17.22 31.83 25.87
C TRP A 181 -18.22 31.71 24.72
N ASP A 182 -18.39 32.77 23.93
CA ASP A 182 -19.29 32.78 22.76
C ASP A 182 -18.91 31.69 21.76
N TRP A 183 -17.61 31.52 21.54
CA TRP A 183 -17.12 30.45 20.67
C TRP A 183 -17.30 29.07 21.28
N LEU A 184 -16.92 28.88 22.54
CA LEU A 184 -17.07 27.61 23.25
C LEU A 184 -18.54 27.15 23.34
N SER A 185 -19.48 28.10 23.27
CA SER A 185 -20.92 27.87 23.32
C SER A 185 -21.46 27.52 21.94
N ASP A 186 -21.38 28.43 20.98
CA ASP A 186 -22.05 28.30 19.67
C ASP A 186 -21.16 28.58 18.45
N GLY A 187 -20.03 29.26 18.61
CA GLY A 187 -19.17 29.64 17.48
C GLY A 187 -18.46 28.49 16.75
N TRP A 188 -18.63 27.25 17.22
CA TRP A 188 -18.16 26.04 16.52
C TRP A 188 -19.20 25.46 15.54
N ARG A 189 -20.45 25.95 15.54
CA ARG A 189 -21.52 25.41 14.67
C ARG A 189 -21.23 25.61 13.18
N ASP A 190 -20.66 26.76 12.81
CA ASP A 190 -20.24 27.03 11.44
C ASP A 190 -19.10 26.09 11.02
N ALA A 191 -18.20 25.76 11.96
CA ALA A 191 -17.17 24.75 11.76
C ALA A 191 -17.80 23.36 11.57
N ALA A 192 -18.82 23.00 12.34
CA ALA A 192 -19.51 21.72 12.19
C ALA A 192 -20.08 21.57 10.77
N ALA A 193 -20.79 22.59 10.30
CA ALA A 193 -21.38 22.59 8.98
C ALA A 193 -20.33 22.53 7.86
N ALA A 194 -19.22 23.26 7.98
CA ALA A 194 -18.12 23.20 7.01
C ALA A 194 -17.47 21.81 6.97
N LEU A 195 -17.14 21.26 8.13
CA LEU A 195 -16.52 19.93 8.23
C LEU A 195 -17.47 18.82 7.78
N GLU A 196 -18.78 18.92 8.02
CA GLU A 196 -19.78 17.99 7.50
C GLU A 196 -19.84 17.98 5.96
N ARG A 197 -19.58 19.12 5.32
CA ARG A 197 -19.42 19.22 3.86
C ARG A 197 -18.05 18.76 3.36
N GLY A 198 -17.14 18.41 4.27
CA GLY A 198 -15.75 18.06 3.94
C GLY A 198 -14.96 19.27 3.44
N GLU A 199 -15.21 20.44 4.00
CA GLU A 199 -14.49 21.68 3.67
C GLU A 199 -13.39 21.97 4.70
N ASP A 200 -12.32 22.62 4.25
CA ASP A 200 -11.34 23.23 5.15
C ASP A 200 -12.02 24.33 5.97
N PHE A 201 -11.67 24.38 7.26
CA PHE A 201 -12.13 25.43 8.16
C PHE A 201 -10.95 26.05 8.89
N THR A 202 -10.92 27.37 8.93
CA THR A 202 -9.93 28.14 9.68
C THR A 202 -10.65 29.20 10.49
N LEU A 203 -10.32 29.28 11.78
CA LEU A 203 -10.89 30.27 12.68
C LEU A 203 -9.81 30.98 13.48
N PRO A 204 -9.56 32.26 13.19
CA PRO A 204 -8.77 33.10 14.07
C PRO A 204 -9.58 33.46 15.31
N LEU A 205 -8.94 33.40 16.48
CA LEU A 205 -9.48 33.81 17.76
C LEU A 205 -8.50 34.78 18.41
N VAL A 206 -9.02 35.88 18.96
CA VAL A 206 -8.24 36.89 19.67
C VAL A 206 -8.90 37.11 21.02
N ALA A 207 -8.13 37.00 22.10
CA ALA A 207 -8.58 37.23 23.45
C ALA A 207 -7.47 37.93 24.25
N GLY A 208 -7.71 39.19 24.61
CA GLY A 208 -6.69 40.10 25.13
C GLY A 208 -5.44 40.19 24.23
N PRO A 209 -4.21 39.95 24.75
CA PRO A 209 -2.97 39.99 23.97
C PRO A 209 -2.68 38.69 23.22
N HIS A 210 -3.53 37.66 23.34
CA HIS A 210 -3.30 36.34 22.76
C HIS A 210 -4.10 36.18 21.48
N ALA A 211 -3.44 35.69 20.42
CA ALA A 211 -4.09 35.31 19.18
C ALA A 211 -3.77 33.86 18.86
N PHE A 212 -4.81 33.13 18.46
CA PHE A 212 -4.77 31.71 18.12
C PHE A 212 -5.47 31.50 16.79
N VAL A 213 -5.09 30.46 16.08
CA VAL A 213 -5.79 30.02 14.88
C VAL A 213 -6.09 28.54 15.00
N TRP A 214 -7.37 28.19 14.87
CA TRP A 214 -7.77 26.81 14.67
C TRP A 214 -7.78 26.49 13.19
N HIS A 215 -7.17 25.37 12.82
CA HIS A 215 -7.34 24.77 11.51
C HIS A 215 -7.97 23.39 11.66
N ALA A 216 -8.93 23.09 10.81
CA ALA A 216 -9.48 21.75 10.64
C ALA A 216 -9.64 21.48 9.14
N ARG A 217 -9.06 20.39 8.64
CA ARG A 217 -9.10 20.04 7.22
C ARG A 217 -9.40 18.56 7.02
N PRO A 218 -10.23 18.18 6.03
CA PRO A 218 -10.42 16.79 5.64
C PRO A 218 -9.10 16.20 5.15
N VAL A 219 -8.80 14.99 5.60
CA VAL A 219 -7.61 14.23 5.17
C VAL A 219 -7.95 12.75 5.04
N ARG A 220 -7.07 12.02 4.36
CA ARG A 220 -7.08 10.56 4.34
C ARG A 220 -5.93 10.03 5.18
N PHE A 221 -6.29 9.31 6.24
CA PHE A 221 -5.33 8.67 7.13
C PHE A 221 -4.91 7.33 6.55
N LEU A 222 -3.60 7.07 6.55
CA LEU A 222 -3.11 5.72 6.30
C LEU A 222 -3.55 4.82 7.47
N PRO A 223 -3.88 3.55 7.21
CA PRO A 223 -4.08 2.59 8.27
C PRO A 223 -2.74 2.42 8.99
N MET A 224 -2.62 3.02 10.18
CA MET A 224 -1.50 2.75 11.07
C MET A 224 -1.67 1.31 11.52
N ALA A 225 -0.85 0.38 11.00
CA ALA A 225 -0.56 -0.83 11.75
C ALA A 225 -0.14 -0.38 13.14
N ALA A 226 -0.72 -0.95 14.20
CA ALA A 226 -0.60 -0.51 15.59
C ALA A 226 0.88 -0.31 16.01
N LEU A 227 1.44 0.84 15.66
CA LEU A 227 2.69 1.36 16.16
C LEU A 227 2.28 2.09 17.42
N GLU A 228 2.44 1.40 18.55
CA GLU A 228 2.24 1.94 19.87
C GLU A 228 2.88 3.35 19.94
N GLY A 229 2.02 4.38 20.09
CA GLY A 229 2.44 5.73 20.47
C GLY A 229 2.80 6.73 19.36
N GLY A 230 2.65 6.41 18.07
CA GLY A 230 2.99 7.35 16.98
C GLY A 230 1.82 8.20 16.46
N GLU A 231 2.04 9.51 16.23
CA GLU A 231 1.10 10.39 15.51
C GLU A 231 0.71 9.77 14.15
N PRO A 232 -0.57 9.81 13.74
CA PRO A 232 -1.01 9.26 12.47
C PRO A 232 -0.44 10.06 11.29
N ALA A 233 0.21 9.36 10.36
CA ALA A 233 0.70 9.96 9.13
C ALA A 233 -0.47 10.32 8.20
N CYS A 234 -0.66 11.61 7.93
CA CYS A 234 -1.60 12.09 6.92
C CYS A 234 -1.02 11.90 5.51
N SER A 235 -1.82 11.38 4.59
CA SER A 235 -1.51 11.52 3.15
C SER A 235 -1.94 12.91 2.69
N ALA A 236 -1.02 13.70 2.15
CA ALA A 236 -1.35 14.98 1.53
C ALA A 236 -2.01 14.69 0.17
N THR A 237 -3.30 15.00 0.03
CA THR A 237 -3.96 15.08 -1.27
C THR A 237 -3.51 16.36 -1.96
N GLY A 238 -2.85 16.22 -3.11
CA GLY A 238 -2.54 17.30 -4.05
C GLY A 238 -3.72 17.65 -4.95
#